data_AF-A0A9E3SXR2-F1
#
_entry.id   AF-A0A9E3SXR2-F1
#
_cell.length_a   1.000
_cell.length_b   1.000
_cell.length_c   1.000
_cell.angle_alpha   90.00
_cell.angle_beta   90.00
_cell.angle_gamma   90.00
#
_symmetry.space_group_name_H-M   'P 1'
#
loop_
_entity.id
_entity.type
_entity.pdbx_description
1 polymer ?
#
loop_
_entity_poly.entity_id
_entity_poly.type
_entity_poly.pdbx_seq_one_letter_code
_entity_poly.pdbx_strand_id
1 'polypeptide(L)'
;HILQLIYVLLPISATFALWGLIRRDWAGLLRLMAVNVLGCAILLIFVLPIARSTFETAAYTEEGGFVRYSADLLSVVSPSFFNPLYAWLDYPRRVLGTNLEEGTSYIGIIAGALAIIGLLKFRPARLWLLLAAIAWVLSLGPLLKIFDAPLRLQTDGYATAITLPWAALQNLPLFNLARTPGRFNFALALAVAVLAGYGAAWVSDRLRDQRLRAGVMMALMVALLVDFQVYWPLPTQSAVIPAAVSALAAREDVRAVLDLPWENPVAAKDALYLQTAHHQPLVAGHVTRSTPVSPAKLTLLQDTLDPALLDAAGADVVILHKKYASDEQIAWTRTQLGDPAYEDANLAIFDVPDPTGSPSLTTRTTDSRAIERSADSYLYAPQTGWVDFSGTLSADGRVVELRRDQQVIQRWTVAGEQAFHIPIPVEAGAYHVIRLAVDPPCPVEQDPALECRAVTINDLAFGPLVAVDSAPVEFEHGLRLERGSVPASAAPGESLAVRLWWILNATRSDTDIRFVHLVAADGQVVTQDDRTLGAQAAGSQWAEQVMLQLPDDLPAGDYRVFTGWYTYPDFTRFAVESPVEGAANDLALIGHVHVP
;
A
#
# COMPACT_ATOMS: atom_id res chain seq x y z
N HIS A 1 16.33 0.00 18.05
CA HIS A 1 15.66 -0.54 16.86
C HIS A 1 15.44 -2.04 17.04
N ILE A 2 14.20 -2.50 17.29
CA ILE A 2 13.88 -3.90 17.66
C ILE A 2 14.40 -4.92 16.63
N LEU A 3 14.44 -4.56 15.34
CA LEU A 3 14.92 -5.46 14.30
C LEU A 3 16.40 -5.84 14.43
N GLN A 4 17.21 -5.10 15.20
CA GLN A 4 18.61 -5.50 15.46
C GLN A 4 18.70 -6.76 16.33
N LEU A 5 17.64 -7.10 17.08
CA LEU A 5 17.52 -8.40 17.73
C LEU A 5 17.53 -9.53 16.69
N ILE A 6 16.85 -9.33 15.56
CA ILE A 6 16.74 -10.29 14.48
C ILE A 6 17.99 -10.26 13.59
N TYR A 7 18.41 -9.08 13.13
CA TYR A 7 19.47 -8.95 12.12
C TYR A 7 20.89 -9.14 12.65
N VAL A 8 21.12 -8.92 13.95
CA VAL A 8 22.48 -8.95 14.52
C VAL A 8 22.58 -9.90 15.71
N LEU A 9 21.76 -9.70 16.74
CA LEU A 9 21.89 -10.46 17.98
C LEU A 9 21.55 -11.94 17.79
N LEU A 10 20.50 -12.26 17.03
CA LEU A 10 20.11 -13.64 16.75
C LEU A 10 21.19 -14.41 15.97
N PRO A 11 21.75 -13.91 14.84
CA PRO A 11 22.86 -14.58 14.16
C PRO A 11 24.08 -14.79 15.06
N ILE A 12 24.47 -13.79 15.85
CA ILE A 12 25.59 -13.90 16.79
C ILE A 12 25.29 -14.98 17.82
N SER A 13 24.20 -14.84 18.59
CA SER A 13 23.84 -15.79 19.64
C SER A 13 23.65 -17.20 19.11
N ALA A 14 22.98 -17.39 17.97
CA ALA A 14 22.80 -18.71 17.35
C ALA A 14 24.14 -19.34 16.93
N THR A 15 25.05 -18.56 16.34
CA THR A 15 26.37 -19.07 15.91
C THR A 15 27.21 -19.50 17.12
N PHE A 16 27.27 -18.68 18.16
CA PHE A 16 28.03 -19.00 19.37
C PHE A 16 27.38 -20.14 20.17
N ALA A 17 26.05 -20.23 20.19
CA ALA A 17 25.33 -21.35 20.79
C ALA A 17 25.61 -22.66 20.03
N LEU A 18 25.51 -22.65 18.70
CA LEU A 18 25.82 -23.82 17.86
C LEU A 18 27.25 -24.29 18.11
N TRP A 19 28.21 -23.37 18.17
CA TRP A 19 29.60 -23.69 18.47
C TRP A 19 29.79 -24.27 19.87
N GLY A 20 29.13 -23.70 20.89
CA GLY A 20 29.12 -24.21 22.25
C GLY A 20 28.55 -25.62 22.34
N LEU A 21 27.45 -25.89 21.62
CA LEU A 21 26.83 -27.22 21.53
C LEU A 21 27.77 -28.25 20.88
N ILE A 22 28.40 -27.90 19.74
CA ILE A 22 29.38 -28.76 19.06
C ILE A 22 30.55 -29.11 19.99
N ARG A 23 31.00 -28.14 20.80
CA ARG A 23 32.09 -28.34 21.77
C ARG A 23 31.64 -28.90 23.11
N ARG A 24 30.33 -29.08 23.32
CA ARG A 24 29.72 -29.49 24.59
C ARG A 24 30.10 -28.57 25.76
N ASP A 25 30.29 -27.28 25.48
CA ASP A 25 30.62 -26.24 26.47
C ASP A 25 29.34 -25.69 27.14
N TRP A 26 28.79 -26.49 28.06
CA TRP A 26 27.56 -26.13 28.78
C TRP A 26 27.70 -24.86 29.62
N ALA A 27 28.88 -24.60 30.18
CA ALA A 27 29.14 -23.38 30.96
C ALA A 27 29.10 -22.14 30.06
N GLY A 28 29.70 -22.22 28.86
CA GLY A 28 29.61 -21.18 27.84
C GLY A 28 28.17 -20.94 27.40
N LEU A 29 27.39 -22.01 27.17
CA LEU A 29 25.98 -21.92 26.81
C LEU A 29 25.13 -21.25 27.89
N LEU A 30 25.34 -21.59 29.17
CA LEU A 30 24.64 -20.96 30.29
C LEU A 30 24.98 -19.47 30.40
N ARG A 31 26.24 -19.08 30.20
CA ARG A 31 26.64 -17.66 30.17
C ARG A 31 25.99 -16.93 29.00
N LEU A 32 25.98 -17.53 27.81
CA LEU A 32 25.33 -16.95 26.64
C LEU A 32 23.82 -16.78 26.87
N MET A 33 23.17 -17.79 27.46
CA MET A 33 21.75 -17.71 27.83
C MET A 33 21.52 -16.59 28.85
N ALA A 34 22.34 -16.49 29.90
CA ALA A 34 22.22 -15.44 30.91
C ALA A 34 22.38 -14.03 30.30
N VAL A 35 23.34 -13.84 29.40
CA VAL A 35 23.55 -12.56 28.69
C VAL A 35 22.34 -12.21 27.83
N ASN A 36 21.79 -13.17 27.07
CA ASN A 36 20.60 -12.94 26.26
C ASN A 36 19.37 -12.65 27.11
N VAL A 37 19.14 -13.39 28.20
CA VAL A 37 17.99 -13.18 29.10
C VAL A 37 18.09 -11.81 29.78
N LEU A 38 19.26 -11.45 30.29
CA LEU A 38 19.48 -10.14 30.92
C LEU A 38 19.31 -9.01 29.90
N GLY A 39 19.88 -9.17 28.70
CA GLY A 39 19.73 -8.21 27.61
C GLY A 39 18.27 -8.04 27.19
N CYS A 40 17.53 -9.14 27.00
CA CYS A 40 16.10 -9.12 26.71
C CYS A 40 15.29 -8.47 27.84
N ALA A 41 15.61 -8.75 29.11
CA ALA A 41 14.94 -8.14 30.25
C ALA A 41 15.15 -6.61 30.29
N ILE A 42 16.36 -6.14 30.01
CA ILE A 42 16.68 -4.70 29.91
C ILE A 42 15.94 -4.07 28.73
N LEU A 43 15.88 -4.77 27.59
CA LEU A 43 15.21 -4.27 26.38
C LEU A 43 13.68 -4.36 26.44
N LEU A 44 13.13 -5.14 27.37
CA LEU A 44 11.69 -5.41 27.45
C LEU A 44 10.87 -4.13 27.62
N ILE A 45 11.38 -3.16 28.40
CA ILE A 45 10.72 -1.86 28.59
C ILE A 45 10.52 -1.09 27.30
N PHE A 46 11.40 -1.28 26.31
CA PHE A 46 11.33 -0.64 24.99
C PHE A 46 10.56 -1.49 23.97
N VAL A 47 10.56 -2.81 24.13
CA VAL A 47 9.90 -3.75 23.21
C VAL A 47 8.39 -3.86 23.50
N LEU A 48 7.99 -3.81 24.77
CA LEU A 48 6.62 -4.06 25.20
C LEU A 48 5.59 -3.10 24.55
N PRO A 49 5.81 -1.77 24.49
CA PRO A 49 4.85 -0.86 23.85
C PRO A 49 4.71 -1.13 22.34
N ILE A 50 5.81 -1.50 21.69
CA ILE A 50 5.86 -1.78 20.24
C ILE A 50 5.15 -3.10 19.93
N ALA A 51 5.42 -4.14 20.72
CA ALA A 51 4.76 -5.44 20.56
C ALA A 51 3.24 -5.27 20.69
N ARG A 52 2.77 -4.54 21.70
CA ARG A 52 1.35 -4.24 21.90
C ARG A 52 0.73 -3.53 20.69
N SER A 53 1.35 -2.44 20.23
CA SER A 53 0.87 -1.70 19.05
C SER A 53 0.88 -2.55 17.76
N THR A 54 1.87 -3.43 17.60
CA THR A 54 2.00 -4.31 16.42
C THR A 54 0.87 -5.34 16.36
N PHE A 55 0.43 -5.87 17.50
CA PHE A 55 -0.70 -6.81 17.55
C PHE A 55 -2.07 -6.14 17.45
N GLU A 56 -2.17 -4.86 17.80
CA GLU A 56 -3.43 -4.09 17.74
C GLU A 56 -3.68 -3.46 16.36
N THR A 57 -2.67 -3.31 15.50
CA THR A 57 -2.79 -2.59 14.21
C THR A 57 -2.48 -3.48 13.00
N ALA A 58 -3.46 -3.71 12.12
CA ALA A 58 -3.28 -4.47 10.87
C ALA A 58 -2.32 -3.79 9.84
N ALA A 59 -2.02 -2.51 10.03
CA ALA A 59 -1.10 -1.74 9.17
C ALA A 59 0.36 -2.27 9.12
N TYR A 60 0.71 -3.26 9.96
CA TYR A 60 2.06 -3.83 10.01
C TYR A 60 2.27 -4.97 8.99
N THR A 61 1.21 -5.58 8.44
CA THR A 61 1.31 -6.85 7.70
C THR A 61 1.23 -6.76 6.17
N GLU A 62 0.92 -5.61 5.58
CA GLU A 62 0.65 -5.49 4.14
C GLU A 62 1.81 -4.91 3.31
N GLU A 63 2.84 -4.33 3.92
CA GLU A 63 3.99 -3.80 3.16
C GLU A 63 5.01 -4.88 2.80
N GLY A 64 5.22 -5.11 1.51
CA GLY A 64 6.24 -6.03 0.98
C GLY A 64 7.70 -5.55 1.19
N GLY A 65 8.65 -6.27 0.58
CA GLY A 65 10.06 -5.87 0.57
C GLY A 65 11.08 -7.00 0.63
N PHE A 66 10.67 -8.21 1.01
CA PHE A 66 11.58 -9.33 1.29
C PHE A 66 12.57 -9.60 0.14
N VAL A 67 12.10 -9.68 -1.11
CA VAL A 67 12.97 -9.87 -2.28
C VAL A 67 13.67 -8.57 -2.69
N ARG A 68 12.94 -7.45 -2.73
CA ARG A 68 13.46 -6.15 -3.19
C ARG A 68 14.70 -5.73 -2.40
N TYR A 69 14.64 -5.83 -1.08
CA TYR A 69 15.70 -5.41 -0.15
C TYR A 69 16.64 -6.56 0.25
N SER A 70 16.67 -7.65 -0.52
CA SER A 70 17.67 -8.71 -0.39
C SER A 70 19.00 -8.30 -1.01
N ALA A 71 20.10 -8.77 -0.40
CA ALA A 71 21.42 -8.64 -0.96
C ALA A 71 21.55 -9.48 -2.24
N ASP A 72 22.25 -8.93 -3.23
CA ASP A 72 22.66 -9.67 -4.42
C ASP A 72 23.78 -10.65 -4.08
N LEU A 73 23.82 -11.84 -4.68
CA LEU A 73 24.91 -12.80 -4.46
C LEU A 73 26.30 -12.16 -4.69
N LEU A 74 26.40 -11.30 -5.70
CA LEU A 74 27.64 -10.64 -6.09
C LEU A 74 27.94 -9.39 -5.26
N SER A 75 27.00 -8.92 -4.44
CA SER A 75 27.16 -7.68 -3.65
C SER A 75 28.32 -7.76 -2.65
N VAL A 76 28.73 -8.97 -2.25
CA VAL A 76 29.80 -9.19 -1.26
C VAL A 76 31.17 -8.72 -1.76
N VAL A 77 31.36 -8.70 -3.08
CA VAL A 77 32.57 -8.21 -3.76
C VAL A 77 32.29 -7.01 -4.66
N SER A 78 31.10 -6.42 -4.57
CA SER A 78 30.70 -5.27 -5.36
C SER A 78 30.74 -3.99 -4.52
N PRO A 79 31.73 -3.10 -4.73
CA PRO A 79 31.75 -1.81 -4.05
C PRO A 79 30.60 -0.92 -4.51
N SER A 80 30.37 0.18 -3.81
CA SER A 80 29.42 1.20 -4.28
C SER A 80 29.86 1.81 -5.60
N PHE A 81 28.91 2.04 -6.50
CA PHE A 81 29.15 2.84 -7.72
C PHE A 81 29.37 4.34 -7.46
N PHE A 82 29.26 4.79 -6.20
CA PHE A 82 29.71 6.11 -5.74
C PHE A 82 31.09 6.08 -5.06
N ASN A 83 31.75 4.93 -5.01
CA ASN A 83 33.13 4.85 -4.52
C ASN A 83 34.10 5.43 -5.57
N PRO A 84 35.00 6.36 -5.21
CA PRO A 84 35.85 7.05 -6.17
C PRO A 84 36.84 6.13 -6.89
N LEU A 85 37.22 4.99 -6.30
CA LEU A 85 38.14 4.02 -6.91
C LEU A 85 37.46 3.14 -7.95
N TYR A 86 36.14 2.94 -7.83
CA TYR A 86 35.40 1.92 -8.58
C TYR A 86 34.24 2.48 -9.42
N ALA A 87 33.92 3.77 -9.31
CA ALA A 87 32.78 4.41 -9.98
C ALA A 87 32.82 4.35 -11.53
N TRP A 88 34.00 4.11 -12.11
CA TRP A 88 34.20 3.94 -13.55
C TRP A 88 33.83 2.55 -14.07
N LEU A 89 33.60 1.58 -13.18
CA LEU A 89 33.16 0.23 -13.52
C LEU A 89 31.63 0.21 -13.65
N ASP A 90 31.13 -0.46 -14.69
CA ASP A 90 29.69 -0.72 -14.85
C ASP A 90 29.19 -1.81 -13.88
N TYR A 91 30.09 -2.72 -13.49
CA TYR A 91 29.79 -3.87 -12.63
C TYR A 91 29.05 -3.51 -11.32
N PRO A 92 29.52 -2.54 -10.51
CA PRO A 92 28.81 -2.07 -9.32
C PRO A 92 27.34 -1.68 -9.53
N ARG A 93 27.06 -0.94 -10.60
CA ARG A 93 25.70 -0.49 -10.94
C ARG A 93 24.81 -1.67 -11.31
N ARG A 94 25.34 -2.63 -12.08
CA ARG A 94 24.61 -3.84 -12.45
C ARG A 94 24.26 -4.72 -11.24
N VAL A 95 25.15 -4.82 -10.25
CA VAL A 95 24.94 -5.68 -9.07
C VAL A 95 24.01 -5.03 -8.04
N LEU A 96 24.22 -3.75 -7.75
CA LEU A 96 23.50 -3.06 -6.67
C LEU A 96 22.19 -2.41 -7.17
N GLY A 97 22.10 -2.12 -8.47
CA GLY A 97 20.92 -1.57 -9.13
C GLY A 97 20.31 -0.40 -8.37
N THR A 98 19.04 -0.54 -7.99
CA THR A 98 18.33 0.48 -7.20
C THR A 98 18.39 0.23 -5.70
N ASN A 99 18.94 -0.90 -5.26
CA ASN A 99 18.98 -1.35 -3.88
C ASN A 99 20.35 -1.11 -3.21
N LEU A 100 20.96 0.06 -3.45
CA LEU A 100 22.26 0.40 -2.88
C LEU A 100 22.22 0.40 -1.34
N GLU A 101 21.21 1.01 -0.73
CA GLU A 101 21.18 1.24 0.73
C GLU A 101 21.01 -0.06 1.54
N GLU A 102 20.09 -0.93 1.14
CA GLU A 102 19.81 -2.18 1.88
C GLU A 102 20.60 -3.38 1.30
N GLY A 103 20.95 -3.35 0.02
CA GLY A 103 21.58 -4.47 -0.70
C GLY A 103 23.10 -4.51 -0.67
N THR A 104 23.77 -3.46 -0.18
CA THR A 104 25.24 -3.44 -0.11
C THR A 104 25.75 -4.44 0.95
N SER A 105 26.57 -5.41 0.52
CA SER A 105 27.25 -6.37 1.40
C SER A 105 28.77 -6.39 1.24
N TYR A 106 29.32 -5.37 0.57
CA TYR A 106 30.73 -5.29 0.20
C TYR A 106 31.66 -5.45 1.41
N ILE A 107 32.54 -6.45 1.35
CA ILE A 107 33.45 -6.78 2.46
C ILE A 107 34.80 -6.04 2.38
N GLY A 108 35.02 -5.22 1.35
CA GLY A 108 36.31 -4.57 1.08
C GLY A 108 37.35 -5.52 0.52
N ILE A 109 38.11 -5.09 -0.50
CA ILE A 109 39.27 -5.85 -1.00
C ILE A 109 40.34 -5.94 0.10
N ILE A 110 40.59 -4.83 0.81
CA ILE A 110 41.65 -4.75 1.81
C ILE A 110 41.26 -5.54 3.07
N ALA A 111 40.03 -5.36 3.55
CA ALA A 111 39.51 -6.14 4.66
C ALA A 111 39.39 -7.63 4.31
N GLY A 112 38.98 -7.97 3.09
CA GLY A 112 38.98 -9.35 2.59
C GLY A 112 40.37 -9.99 2.62
N ALA A 113 41.40 -9.29 2.16
CA ALA A 113 42.78 -9.78 2.21
C ALA A 113 43.26 -10.01 3.67
N LEU A 114 42.99 -9.06 4.56
CA LEU A 114 43.30 -9.21 5.99
C LEU A 114 42.50 -10.34 6.64
N ALA A 115 41.23 -10.50 6.29
CA ALA A 115 40.39 -11.58 6.78
C ALA A 115 40.94 -12.95 6.38
N ILE A 116 41.42 -13.11 5.14
CA ILE A 116 42.09 -14.34 4.68
C ILE A 116 43.35 -14.61 5.51
N ILE A 117 44.19 -13.60 5.77
CA ILE A 117 45.37 -13.75 6.63
C ILE A 117 44.94 -14.21 8.04
N GLY A 118 43.94 -13.55 8.62
CA GLY A 118 43.38 -13.91 9.93
C GLY A 118 42.92 -15.36 10.00
N LEU A 119 42.19 -15.83 8.98
CA LEU A 119 41.69 -17.21 8.89
C LEU A 119 42.80 -18.25 8.75
N LEU A 120 43.84 -17.94 7.97
CA LEU A 120 44.97 -18.85 7.76
C LEU A 120 45.87 -18.93 9.00
N LYS A 121 45.96 -17.86 9.80
CA LYS A 121 46.90 -17.77 10.94
C LYS A 121 46.27 -18.05 12.29
N PHE A 122 44.98 -17.79 12.48
CA PHE A 122 44.31 -17.93 13.78
C PHE A 122 43.11 -18.88 13.69
N ARG A 123 43.18 -20.01 14.40
CA ARG A 123 42.04 -20.94 14.52
C ARG A 123 40.77 -20.29 15.10
N PRO A 124 40.85 -19.39 16.11
CA PRO A 124 39.66 -18.69 16.62
C PRO A 124 38.92 -17.85 15.58
N ALA A 125 39.59 -17.39 14.52
CA ALA A 125 38.97 -16.62 13.44
C ALA A 125 37.90 -17.41 12.68
N ARG A 126 37.98 -18.76 12.66
CA ARG A 126 37.05 -19.61 11.91
C ARG A 126 35.60 -19.52 12.41
N LEU A 127 35.38 -19.18 13.69
CA LEU A 127 34.04 -18.95 14.23
C LEU A 127 33.39 -17.70 13.61
N TRP A 128 34.19 -16.67 13.37
CA TRP A 128 33.72 -15.45 12.71
C TRP A 128 33.43 -15.67 11.24
N LEU A 129 34.14 -16.58 10.56
CA LEU A 129 33.77 -17.01 9.21
C LEU A 129 32.40 -17.72 9.19
N LEU A 130 32.11 -18.54 10.19
CA LEU A 130 30.78 -19.17 10.31
C LEU A 130 29.68 -18.12 10.48
N LEU A 131 29.89 -17.13 11.35
CA LEU A 131 28.97 -16.01 11.51
C LEU A 131 28.79 -15.22 10.20
N ALA A 132 29.90 -14.88 9.52
CA ALA A 132 29.88 -14.19 8.24
C ALA A 132 29.07 -14.95 7.19
N ALA A 133 29.28 -16.27 7.08
CA ALA A 133 28.56 -17.12 6.13
C ALA A 133 27.06 -17.18 6.44
N ILE A 134 26.67 -17.37 7.71
CA ILE A 134 25.26 -17.40 8.13
C ILE A 134 24.59 -16.05 7.84
N ALA A 135 25.22 -14.96 8.27
CA ALA A 135 24.71 -13.61 8.07
C ALA A 135 24.56 -13.28 6.58
N TRP A 136 25.56 -13.61 5.76
CA TRP A 136 25.51 -13.39 4.33
C TRP A 136 24.39 -14.21 3.67
N VAL A 137 24.27 -15.51 3.96
CA VAL A 137 23.21 -16.36 3.39
C VAL A 137 21.81 -15.85 3.78
N LEU A 138 21.61 -15.40 5.02
CA LEU A 138 20.35 -14.79 5.44
C LEU A 138 20.10 -13.44 4.74
N SER A 139 21.16 -12.68 4.44
CA SER A 139 21.06 -11.39 3.74
C SER A 139 20.57 -11.51 2.29
N LEU A 140 20.82 -12.65 1.64
CA LEU A 140 20.34 -12.95 0.29
C LEU A 140 18.81 -13.09 0.24
N GLY A 141 18.14 -13.15 1.39
CA GLY A 141 16.69 -13.20 1.52
C GLY A 141 16.07 -14.45 0.93
N PRO A 142 14.78 -14.41 0.50
CA PRO A 142 14.04 -15.62 0.18
C PRO A 142 14.32 -16.17 -1.23
N LEU A 143 14.76 -15.32 -2.16
CA LEU A 143 15.10 -15.68 -3.53
C LEU A 143 16.51 -15.20 -3.86
N LEU A 144 17.32 -16.06 -4.44
CA LEU A 144 18.69 -15.71 -4.84
C LEU A 144 18.66 -14.64 -5.95
N LYS A 145 19.37 -13.53 -5.76
CA LYS A 145 19.50 -12.46 -6.75
C LYS A 145 20.89 -12.43 -7.40
N ILE A 146 20.91 -12.11 -8.70
CA ILE A 146 22.10 -11.77 -9.47
C ILE A 146 21.76 -10.58 -10.39
N PHE A 147 22.61 -9.55 -10.37
CA PHE A 147 22.40 -8.29 -11.08
C PHE A 147 21.08 -7.57 -10.72
N ASP A 148 20.80 -7.48 -9.42
CA ASP A 148 19.58 -6.88 -8.84
C ASP A 148 18.26 -7.56 -9.27
N ALA A 149 18.32 -8.74 -9.89
CA ALA A 149 17.16 -9.52 -10.33
C ALA A 149 17.17 -10.94 -9.73
N PRO A 150 16.02 -11.54 -9.40
CA PRO A 150 15.95 -12.94 -9.00
C PRO A 150 16.51 -13.86 -10.08
N LEU A 151 17.43 -14.76 -9.72
CA LEU A 151 17.97 -15.75 -10.63
C LEU A 151 16.89 -16.77 -10.98
N ARG A 152 16.52 -16.83 -12.26
CA ARG A 152 15.58 -17.81 -12.79
C ARG A 152 16.31 -18.85 -13.62
N LEU A 153 15.95 -20.11 -13.39
CA LEU A 153 16.38 -21.26 -14.16
C LEU A 153 15.20 -21.74 -15.01
N GLN A 154 15.43 -21.97 -16.30
CA GLN A 154 14.44 -22.61 -17.17
C GLN A 154 14.76 -24.10 -17.27
N THR A 155 13.84 -24.93 -16.82
CA THR A 155 13.93 -26.39 -16.95
C THR A 155 12.65 -26.87 -17.63
N ASP A 156 12.78 -27.50 -18.80
CA ASP A 156 11.65 -27.98 -19.61
C ASP A 156 10.57 -26.90 -19.90
N GLY A 157 10.99 -25.65 -20.09
CA GLY A 157 10.08 -24.52 -20.34
C GLY A 157 9.45 -23.92 -19.08
N TYR A 158 9.73 -24.45 -17.89
CA TYR A 158 9.27 -23.88 -16.63
C TYR A 158 10.35 -22.97 -16.04
N ALA A 159 10.04 -21.67 -15.89
CA ALA A 159 10.87 -20.74 -15.16
C ALA A 159 10.71 -20.97 -13.65
N THR A 160 11.82 -21.23 -12.95
CA THR A 160 11.86 -21.45 -11.51
C THR A 160 12.90 -20.57 -10.86
N ALA A 161 12.56 -19.94 -9.74
CA ALA A 161 13.51 -19.15 -8.95
C ALA A 161 14.23 -20.04 -7.92
N ILE A 162 15.47 -19.71 -7.58
CA ILE A 162 16.20 -20.41 -6.51
C ILE A 162 15.75 -19.87 -5.16
N THR A 163 14.97 -20.68 -4.44
CA THR A 163 14.50 -20.36 -3.08
C THR A 163 15.60 -20.61 -2.04
N LEU A 164 15.77 -19.67 -1.12
CA LEU A 164 16.78 -19.70 -0.05
C LEU A 164 16.13 -19.87 1.33
N PRO A 165 16.89 -20.22 2.39
CA PRO A 165 16.33 -20.56 3.71
C PRO A 165 15.43 -19.50 4.34
N TRP A 166 15.64 -18.22 4.02
CA TRP A 166 14.79 -17.14 4.54
C TRP A 166 13.32 -17.26 4.08
N ALA A 167 13.05 -17.89 2.94
CA ALA A 167 11.68 -18.13 2.46
C ALA A 167 10.85 -18.94 3.46
N ALA A 168 11.48 -19.83 4.24
CA ALA A 168 10.81 -20.60 5.30
C ALA A 168 10.61 -19.81 6.59
N LEU A 169 11.44 -18.77 6.83
CA LEU A 169 11.43 -17.99 8.07
C LEU A 169 10.54 -16.74 7.98
N GLN A 170 10.42 -16.15 6.79
CA GLN A 170 9.81 -14.82 6.62
C GLN A 170 8.34 -14.72 7.05
N ASN A 171 7.60 -15.83 7.03
CA ASN A 171 6.19 -15.86 7.41
C ASN A 171 5.97 -16.20 8.90
N LEU A 172 7.04 -16.48 9.65
CA LEU A 172 6.93 -16.75 11.08
C LEU A 172 6.59 -15.45 11.83
N PRO A 173 5.81 -15.53 12.93
CA PRO A 173 5.57 -14.39 13.79
C PRO A 173 6.89 -13.72 14.21
N LEU A 174 6.92 -12.39 14.27
CA LEU A 174 8.10 -11.54 14.51
C LEU A 174 9.08 -11.44 13.34
N PHE A 175 9.29 -12.53 12.58
CA PHE A 175 10.15 -12.51 11.38
C PHE A 175 9.50 -11.82 10.19
N ASN A 176 8.17 -11.83 10.12
CA ASN A 176 7.39 -11.05 9.16
C ASN A 176 7.62 -9.52 9.28
N LEU A 177 8.10 -9.04 10.44
CA LEU A 177 8.52 -7.65 10.63
C LEU A 177 9.89 -7.35 9.99
N ALA A 178 10.71 -8.37 9.76
CA ALA A 178 12.07 -8.27 9.24
C ALA A 178 12.09 -8.27 7.69
N ARG A 179 11.30 -7.40 7.07
CA ARG A 179 11.10 -7.31 5.61
C ARG A 179 12.30 -6.89 4.75
N THR A 180 13.43 -6.54 5.37
CA THR A 180 14.68 -6.09 4.71
C THR A 180 15.84 -7.06 4.99
N PRO A 181 15.92 -8.23 4.33
CA PRO A 181 16.95 -9.23 4.64
C PRO A 181 18.38 -8.70 4.52
N GLY A 182 18.65 -7.78 3.59
CA GLY A 182 19.96 -7.16 3.42
C GLY A 182 20.58 -6.61 4.72
N ARG A 183 19.78 -6.25 5.72
CA ARG A 183 20.27 -5.80 7.04
C ARG A 183 21.01 -6.86 7.86
N PHE A 184 20.91 -8.15 7.53
CA PHE A 184 21.82 -9.17 8.07
C PHE A 184 23.30 -8.85 7.75
N ASN A 185 23.56 -8.00 6.76
CA ASN A 185 24.90 -7.51 6.46
C ASN A 185 25.55 -6.71 7.60
N PHE A 186 24.79 -6.21 8.58
CA PHE A 186 25.39 -5.65 9.81
C PHE A 186 26.18 -6.71 10.60
N ALA A 187 25.65 -7.93 10.70
CA ALA A 187 26.36 -9.05 11.33
C ALA A 187 27.54 -9.54 10.47
N LEU A 188 27.39 -9.54 9.14
CA LEU A 188 28.49 -9.81 8.21
C LEU A 188 29.64 -8.81 8.39
N ALA A 189 29.34 -7.51 8.40
CA ALA A 189 30.32 -6.44 8.56
C ALA A 189 31.08 -6.58 9.90
N LEU A 190 30.36 -6.88 11.00
CA LEU A 190 31.00 -7.17 12.29
C LEU A 190 31.95 -8.36 12.20
N ALA A 191 31.51 -9.46 11.58
CA ALA A 191 32.34 -10.65 11.45
C ALA A 191 33.60 -10.39 10.61
N VAL A 192 33.46 -9.69 9.49
CA VAL A 192 34.58 -9.28 8.62
C VAL A 192 35.53 -8.35 9.36
N ALA A 193 35.04 -7.39 10.14
CA ALA A 193 35.88 -6.48 10.93
C ALA A 193 36.75 -7.25 11.94
N VAL A 194 36.18 -8.25 12.63
CA VAL A 194 36.96 -9.09 13.56
C VAL A 194 38.00 -9.94 12.82
N LEU A 195 37.62 -10.53 11.67
CA LEU A 195 38.56 -11.29 10.83
C LEU A 195 39.72 -10.43 10.32
N ALA A 196 39.42 -9.22 9.84
CA ALA A 196 40.42 -8.25 9.41
C ALA A 196 41.32 -7.82 10.57
N GLY A 197 40.78 -7.68 11.78
CA GLY A 197 41.54 -7.42 13.01
C GLY A 197 42.58 -8.51 13.32
N TYR A 198 42.23 -9.79 13.17
CA TYR A 198 43.22 -10.88 13.29
C TYR A 198 44.31 -10.78 12.22
N GLY A 199 43.95 -10.46 10.97
CA GLY A 199 44.93 -10.24 9.90
C GLY A 199 45.88 -9.09 10.20
N ALA A 200 45.34 -7.95 10.64
CA ALA A 200 46.11 -6.77 10.99
C ALA A 200 47.04 -7.04 12.19
N ALA A 201 46.59 -7.78 13.20
CA ALA A 201 47.42 -8.21 14.33
C ALA A 201 48.63 -9.02 13.86
N TRP A 202 48.42 -9.98 12.95
CA TRP A 202 49.53 -10.76 12.37
C TRP A 202 50.52 -9.89 11.60
N VAL A 203 50.04 -8.93 10.79
CA VAL A 203 50.92 -8.00 10.06
C VAL A 203 51.73 -7.15 11.04
N SER A 204 51.06 -6.60 12.06
CA SER A 204 51.68 -5.80 13.12
C SER A 204 52.80 -6.58 13.84
N ASP A 205 52.58 -7.85 14.16
CA ASP A 205 53.57 -8.70 14.83
C ASP A 205 54.83 -8.99 13.99
N ARG A 206 54.77 -8.82 12.67
CA ARG A 206 55.93 -8.95 11.77
C ARG A 206 56.80 -7.71 11.72
N LEU A 207 56.28 -6.57 12.15
CA LEU A 207 56.98 -5.29 12.09
C LEU A 207 57.65 -5.02 13.45
N ARG A 208 58.97 -5.25 13.50
CA ARG A 208 59.78 -5.04 14.72
C ARG A 208 60.00 -3.56 15.04
N ASP A 209 60.12 -2.71 14.01
CA ASP A 209 60.27 -1.26 14.17
C ASP A 209 58.92 -0.61 14.48
N GLN A 210 58.86 0.11 15.61
CA GLN A 210 57.68 0.81 16.10
C GLN A 210 57.15 1.87 15.14
N ARG A 211 58.04 2.61 14.46
CA ARG A 211 57.65 3.68 13.53
C ARG A 211 57.09 3.10 12.23
N LEU A 212 57.76 2.08 11.70
CA LEU A 212 57.28 1.36 10.52
C LEU A 212 55.92 0.70 10.81
N ARG A 213 55.79 0.05 11.97
CA ARG A 213 54.53 -0.56 12.42
C ARG A 213 53.41 0.46 12.48
N ALA A 214 53.63 1.60 13.13
CA ALA A 214 52.63 2.67 13.19
C ALA A 214 52.28 3.20 11.80
N GLY A 215 53.27 3.42 10.92
CA GLY A 215 53.05 3.87 9.55
C GLY A 215 52.24 2.89 8.70
N VAL A 216 52.54 1.59 8.77
CA VAL A 216 51.79 0.55 8.05
C VAL A 216 50.37 0.43 8.60
N MET A 217 50.17 0.47 9.92
CA MET A 217 48.82 0.43 10.50
C MET A 217 48.00 1.65 10.11
N MET A 218 48.59 2.84 10.12
CA MET A 218 47.94 4.06 9.63
C MET A 218 47.58 3.94 8.15
N ALA A 219 48.49 3.46 7.31
CA ALA A 219 48.23 3.25 5.89
C ALA A 219 47.10 2.24 5.65
N LEU A 220 47.06 1.13 6.41
CA LEU A 220 45.95 0.17 6.33
C LEU A 220 44.62 0.79 6.77
N MET A 221 44.60 1.59 7.84
CA MET A 221 43.39 2.28 8.28
C MET A 221 42.88 3.26 7.22
N VAL A 222 43.76 4.07 6.63
CA VAL A 222 43.40 4.98 5.54
C VAL A 222 42.90 4.21 4.33
N ALA A 223 43.59 3.15 3.94
CA ALA A 223 43.20 2.36 2.79
C ALA A 223 41.84 1.67 2.99
N LEU A 224 41.56 1.14 4.20
CA LEU A 224 40.24 0.64 4.57
C LEU A 224 39.17 1.73 4.47
N LEU A 225 39.44 2.93 4.99
CA LEU A 225 38.49 4.04 4.89
C LEU A 225 38.16 4.36 3.42
N VAL A 226 39.15 4.39 2.53
CA VAL A 226 38.92 4.64 1.09
C VAL A 226 38.17 3.49 0.41
N ASP A 227 38.53 2.24 0.72
CA ASP A 227 37.92 1.04 0.14
C ASP A 227 36.44 0.90 0.50
N PHE A 228 36.07 1.23 1.74
CA PHE A 228 34.68 1.11 2.23
C PHE A 228 33.77 2.31 1.94
N GLN A 229 34.23 3.32 1.19
CA GLN A 229 33.35 4.46 0.86
C GLN A 229 32.12 3.99 0.07
N VAL A 230 30.94 4.14 0.68
CA VAL A 230 29.65 3.87 0.03
C VAL A 230 29.16 5.09 -0.73
N TYR A 231 29.41 6.30 -0.21
CA TYR A 231 29.11 7.56 -0.88
C TYR A 231 30.32 8.48 -0.80
N TRP A 232 30.78 9.00 -1.94
CA TRP A 232 31.83 10.00 -1.96
C TRP A 232 31.58 11.07 -3.05
N PRO A 233 31.53 12.37 -2.68
CA PRO A 233 31.41 12.85 -1.30
C PRO A 233 30.11 12.33 -0.66
N LEU A 234 30.05 12.28 0.67
CA LEU A 234 28.81 11.97 1.38
C LEU A 234 27.74 12.99 0.94
N PRO A 235 26.57 12.58 0.41
CA PRO A 235 25.54 13.51 0.01
C PRO A 235 25.10 14.29 1.25
N THR A 236 25.25 15.61 1.17
CA THR A 236 24.76 16.53 2.20
C THR A 236 23.63 17.36 1.60
N GLN A 237 22.68 17.72 2.44
CA GLN A 237 21.63 18.66 2.09
C GLN A 237 21.66 19.81 3.09
N SER A 238 21.28 21.00 2.63
CA SER A 238 21.17 22.16 3.51
C SER A 238 20.09 21.91 4.55
N ALA A 239 20.42 22.11 5.82
CA ALA A 239 19.47 22.12 6.94
C ALA A 239 18.89 23.52 7.18
N VAL A 240 19.07 24.45 6.22
CA VAL A 240 18.50 25.79 6.31
C VAL A 240 17.04 25.70 5.90
N ILE A 241 16.15 25.98 6.85
CA ILE A 241 14.72 26.11 6.61
C ILE A 241 14.44 27.57 6.21
N PRO A 242 13.75 27.83 5.09
CA PRO A 242 13.41 29.19 4.70
C PRO A 242 12.60 29.93 5.76
N ALA A 243 12.88 31.23 5.93
CA ALA A 243 12.19 32.06 6.91
C ALA A 243 10.67 32.10 6.70
N ALA A 244 10.20 31.98 5.45
CA ALA A 244 8.78 31.91 5.13
C ALA A 244 8.10 30.65 5.72
N VAL A 245 8.80 29.50 5.72
CA VAL A 245 8.30 28.28 6.37
C VAL A 245 8.23 28.49 7.88
N SER A 246 9.30 29.00 8.51
CA SER A 246 9.28 29.28 9.96
C SER A 246 8.23 30.32 10.36
N ALA A 247 7.93 31.30 9.49
CA ALA A 247 6.92 32.31 9.74
C ALA A 247 5.51 31.74 9.86
N LEU A 248 5.23 30.60 9.22
CA LEU A 248 3.95 29.89 9.37
C LEU A 248 3.68 29.47 10.82
N ALA A 249 4.69 29.29 11.67
CA ALA A 249 4.48 28.94 13.08
C ALA A 249 3.72 30.02 13.89
N ALA A 250 3.73 31.27 13.43
CA ALA A 250 2.99 32.36 14.07
C ALA A 250 1.55 32.50 13.55
N ARG A 251 1.14 31.74 12.54
CA ARG A 251 -0.22 31.75 11.99
C ARG A 251 -1.13 30.83 12.79
N GLU A 252 -2.06 31.40 13.56
CA GLU A 252 -3.05 30.62 14.33
C GLU A 252 -4.28 30.19 13.50
N ASP A 253 -4.41 30.74 12.31
CA ASP A 253 -5.53 30.55 11.39
C ASP A 253 -5.27 29.46 10.33
N VAL A 254 -4.09 28.84 10.33
CA VAL A 254 -3.79 27.67 9.49
C VAL A 254 -4.22 26.40 10.23
N ARG A 255 -5.21 25.68 9.69
CA ARG A 255 -5.69 24.39 10.22
C ARG A 255 -4.73 23.25 9.87
N ALA A 256 -4.29 23.18 8.62
CA ALA A 256 -3.29 22.21 8.17
C ALA A 256 -2.56 22.64 6.89
N VAL A 257 -1.40 22.03 6.67
CA VAL A 257 -0.57 22.16 5.47
C VAL A 257 -0.67 20.90 4.63
N LEU A 258 -0.87 21.05 3.32
CA LEU A 258 -0.80 19.98 2.33
C LEU A 258 0.53 20.07 1.57
N ASP A 259 1.38 19.06 1.72
CA ASP A 259 2.64 18.95 1.00
C ASP A 259 2.49 18.11 -0.28
N LEU A 260 2.98 18.65 -1.40
CA LEU A 260 2.89 18.03 -2.73
C LEU A 260 4.27 17.87 -3.38
N PRO A 261 4.48 16.83 -4.22
CA PRO A 261 3.54 15.77 -4.56
C PRO A 261 3.39 14.72 -3.44
N TRP A 262 2.16 14.31 -3.13
CA TRP A 262 1.87 13.46 -1.95
C TRP A 262 2.40 12.02 -2.12
N GLU A 263 2.44 11.51 -3.35
CA GLU A 263 2.93 10.15 -3.66
C GLU A 263 4.47 10.04 -3.58
N ASN A 264 5.19 11.16 -3.44
CA ASN A 264 6.64 11.14 -3.36
C ASN A 264 7.10 10.97 -1.89
N PRO A 265 7.70 9.82 -1.52
CA PRO A 265 8.07 9.58 -0.12
C PRO A 265 9.22 10.48 0.37
N VAL A 266 9.98 11.10 -0.53
CA VAL A 266 11.03 12.06 -0.17
C VAL A 266 10.42 13.43 0.12
N ALA A 267 9.48 13.90 -0.72
CA ALA A 267 8.70 15.11 -0.44
C ALA A 267 7.97 15.01 0.90
N ALA A 268 7.36 13.86 1.19
CA ALA A 268 6.70 13.61 2.47
C ALA A 268 7.66 13.60 3.68
N LYS A 269 8.95 13.25 3.50
CA LYS A 269 9.97 13.36 4.56
C LYS A 269 10.47 14.80 4.73
N ASP A 270 10.62 15.51 3.62
CA ASP A 270 10.98 16.93 3.63
C ASP A 270 9.86 17.74 4.31
N ALA A 271 8.58 17.42 4.06
CA ALA A 271 7.42 17.95 4.78
C ALA A 271 7.52 17.78 6.30
N LEU A 272 7.82 16.57 6.77
CA LEU A 272 8.02 16.30 8.21
C LEU A 272 9.18 17.10 8.80
N TYR A 273 10.24 17.32 8.02
CA TYR A 273 11.35 18.17 8.44
C TYR A 273 10.92 19.65 8.53
N LEU A 274 10.21 20.18 7.53
CA LEU A 274 9.67 21.54 7.55
C LEU A 274 8.69 21.74 8.71
N GLN A 275 7.91 20.71 9.07
CA GLN A 275 6.99 20.73 10.22
C GLN A 275 7.69 21.03 11.54
N THR A 276 8.97 20.65 11.69
CA THR A 276 9.76 20.99 12.89
C THR A 276 10.01 22.49 13.04
N ALA A 277 9.79 23.29 11.99
CA ALA A 277 9.89 24.74 12.02
C ALA A 277 8.54 25.44 11.98
N HIS A 278 7.59 25.00 11.15
CA HIS A 278 6.29 25.66 11.04
C HIS A 278 5.27 25.21 12.09
N HIS A 279 5.46 24.05 12.74
CA HIS A 279 4.62 23.50 13.81
C HIS A 279 3.12 23.27 13.47
N GLN A 280 2.70 23.60 12.26
CA GLN A 280 1.33 23.36 11.78
C GLN A 280 1.02 21.86 11.59
N PRO A 281 -0.24 21.44 11.75
CA PRO A 281 -0.68 20.11 11.36
C PRO A 281 -0.45 19.83 9.88
N LEU A 282 -0.17 18.58 9.52
CA LEU A 282 -0.07 18.14 8.13
C LEU A 282 -1.32 17.37 7.72
N VAL A 283 -1.80 17.57 6.50
CA VAL A 283 -2.89 16.75 5.93
C VAL A 283 -2.45 15.30 5.78
N ALA A 284 -1.19 15.05 5.39
CA ALA A 284 -0.59 13.72 5.28
C ALA A 284 0.94 13.78 5.46
N GLY A 285 1.56 12.63 5.66
CA GLY A 285 3.01 12.50 5.75
C GLY A 285 3.48 11.05 5.68
N HIS A 286 4.81 10.85 5.69
CA HIS A 286 5.41 9.52 5.62
C HIS A 286 6.69 9.43 6.46
N VAL A 287 6.65 8.72 7.59
CA VAL A 287 7.85 8.47 8.42
C VAL A 287 8.51 7.16 8.01
N THR A 288 7.93 6.04 8.46
CA THR A 288 8.26 4.67 8.03
C THR A 288 7.09 4.02 7.28
N ARG A 289 5.93 4.68 7.30
CA ARG A 289 4.64 4.28 6.73
C ARG A 289 3.86 5.53 6.37
N SER A 290 2.93 5.38 5.44
CA SER A 290 2.00 6.43 5.09
C SER A 290 1.00 6.67 6.23
N THR A 291 0.65 7.95 6.44
CA THR A 291 -0.46 8.31 7.33
C THR A 291 -1.77 7.67 6.85
N PRO A 292 -2.68 7.26 7.76
CA PRO A 292 -3.94 6.58 7.41
C PRO A 292 -4.98 7.55 6.84
N VAL A 293 -4.62 8.28 5.79
CA VAL A 293 -5.47 9.21 5.05
C VAL A 293 -5.93 8.51 3.77
N SER A 294 -7.19 8.69 3.39
CA SER A 294 -7.73 8.10 2.16
C SER A 294 -6.89 8.55 0.95
N PRO A 295 -6.37 7.61 0.12
CA PRO A 295 -5.71 7.95 -1.12
C PRO A 295 -6.61 8.78 -2.05
N ALA A 296 -7.93 8.51 -2.06
CA ALA A 296 -8.88 9.32 -2.82
C ALA A 296 -8.86 10.80 -2.41
N LYS A 297 -8.72 11.09 -1.09
CA LYS A 297 -8.58 12.46 -0.60
C LYS A 297 -7.31 13.12 -1.14
N LEU A 298 -6.17 12.45 -1.00
CA LEU A 298 -4.89 13.05 -1.41
C LEU A 298 -4.77 13.23 -2.92
N THR A 299 -5.24 12.25 -3.70
CA THR A 299 -5.26 12.35 -5.17
C THR A 299 -6.18 13.46 -5.63
N LEU A 300 -7.42 13.55 -5.13
CA LEU A 300 -8.34 14.60 -5.57
C LEU A 300 -7.87 16.00 -5.17
N LEU A 301 -7.31 16.17 -3.96
CA LEU A 301 -6.75 17.45 -3.54
C LEU A 301 -5.57 17.87 -4.42
N GLN A 302 -4.65 16.95 -4.75
CA GLN A 302 -3.49 17.24 -5.60
C GLN A 302 -3.88 17.50 -7.06
N ASP A 303 -4.76 16.69 -7.62
CA ASP A 303 -5.10 16.73 -9.05
C ASP A 303 -5.97 17.95 -9.37
N THR A 304 -6.91 18.29 -8.47
CA THR A 304 -7.83 19.42 -8.71
C THR A 304 -7.29 20.74 -8.19
N LEU A 305 -6.65 20.73 -7.01
CA LEU A 305 -6.32 21.93 -6.23
C LEU A 305 -7.52 22.89 -6.08
N ASP A 306 -8.74 22.35 -6.06
CA ASP A 306 -9.96 23.13 -5.88
C ASP A 306 -9.95 23.78 -4.49
N PRO A 307 -9.98 25.12 -4.38
CA PRO A 307 -9.99 25.82 -3.09
C PRO A 307 -11.13 25.37 -2.17
N ALA A 308 -12.31 25.03 -2.71
CA ALA A 308 -13.45 24.56 -1.90
C ALA A 308 -13.20 23.16 -1.33
N LEU A 309 -12.51 22.29 -2.07
CA LEU A 309 -12.16 20.96 -1.61
C LEU A 309 -11.01 21.00 -0.60
N LEU A 310 -10.02 21.87 -0.82
CA LEU A 310 -8.92 22.14 0.11
C LEU A 310 -9.43 22.70 1.43
N ASP A 311 -10.33 23.69 1.41
CA ASP A 311 -10.98 24.26 2.59
C ASP A 311 -11.77 23.19 3.39
N ALA A 312 -12.58 22.38 2.71
CA ALA A 312 -13.32 21.29 3.33
C ALA A 312 -12.40 20.19 3.90
N ALA A 313 -11.21 20.01 3.32
CA ALA A 313 -10.18 19.13 3.84
C ALA A 313 -9.39 19.71 5.03
N GLY A 314 -9.56 21.01 5.33
CA GLY A 314 -8.81 21.76 6.34
C GLY A 314 -7.41 22.18 5.89
N ALA A 315 -7.13 22.17 4.59
CA ALA A 315 -5.83 22.54 4.03
C ALA A 315 -5.84 24.03 3.67
N ASP A 316 -5.22 24.87 4.51
CA ASP A 316 -5.18 26.32 4.32
C ASP A 316 -3.90 26.78 3.61
N VAL A 317 -2.86 25.93 3.63
CA VAL A 317 -1.57 26.18 2.98
C VAL A 317 -1.18 24.95 2.17
N VAL A 318 -0.70 25.18 0.95
CA VAL A 318 -0.09 24.16 0.11
C VAL A 318 1.40 24.44 -0.04
N ILE A 319 2.24 23.47 0.33
CA ILE A 319 3.68 23.52 0.07
C ILE A 319 4.00 22.59 -1.10
N LEU A 320 4.38 23.18 -2.23
CA LEU A 320 4.84 22.44 -3.39
C LEU A 320 6.36 22.27 -3.34
N HIS A 321 6.81 21.02 -3.20
CA HIS A 321 8.23 20.65 -3.26
C HIS A 321 8.69 20.56 -4.72
N LYS A 322 9.04 21.71 -5.31
CA LYS A 322 9.41 21.88 -6.73
C LYS A 322 10.49 20.92 -7.22
N LYS A 323 11.40 20.48 -6.35
CA LYS A 323 12.45 19.50 -6.68
C LYS A 323 11.89 18.12 -7.09
N TYR A 324 10.67 17.81 -6.67
CA TYR A 324 10.01 16.53 -6.89
C TYR A 324 8.76 16.64 -7.79
N ALA A 325 8.35 17.86 -8.13
CA ALA A 325 7.20 18.14 -8.99
C ALA A 325 7.61 18.28 -10.46
N SER A 326 6.70 17.96 -11.38
CA SER A 326 6.89 18.25 -12.81
C SER A 326 6.64 19.73 -13.10
N ASP A 327 7.19 20.24 -14.21
CA ASP A 327 6.93 21.61 -14.67
C ASP A 327 5.42 21.86 -14.90
N GLU A 328 4.71 20.84 -15.38
CA GLU A 328 3.25 20.85 -15.54
C GLU A 328 2.53 21.02 -14.19
N GLN A 329 2.95 20.28 -13.16
CA GLN A 329 2.37 20.38 -11.83
C GLN A 329 2.63 21.76 -11.20
N ILE A 330 3.82 22.33 -11.42
CA ILE A 330 4.15 23.70 -10.96
C ILE A 330 3.25 24.73 -11.63
N ALA A 331 3.09 24.64 -12.97
CA ALA A 331 2.23 25.55 -13.72
C ALA A 331 0.74 25.40 -13.35
N TRP A 332 0.28 24.16 -13.16
CA TRP A 332 -1.08 23.85 -12.72
C TRP A 332 -1.37 24.45 -11.34
N THR A 333 -0.45 24.28 -10.38
CA THR A 333 -0.60 24.82 -9.03
C THR A 333 -0.78 26.34 -9.03
N ARG A 334 -0.01 27.05 -9.85
CA ARG A 334 -0.17 28.50 -10.02
C ARG A 334 -1.48 28.90 -10.66
N THR A 335 -1.97 28.10 -11.60
CA THR A 335 -3.23 28.36 -12.27
C THR A 335 -4.40 28.26 -11.29
N GLN A 336 -4.36 27.28 -10.37
CA GLN A 336 -5.43 27.03 -9.41
C GLN A 336 -5.34 27.93 -8.16
N LEU A 337 -4.14 28.09 -7.59
CA LEU A 337 -3.95 28.78 -6.31
C LEU A 337 -3.43 30.21 -6.45
N GLY A 338 -3.08 30.65 -7.65
CA GLY A 338 -2.49 31.96 -7.91
C GLY A 338 -0.98 32.02 -7.66
N ASP A 339 -0.48 33.22 -7.36
CA ASP A 339 0.93 33.42 -7.08
C ASP A 339 1.30 32.93 -5.66
N PRO A 340 2.45 32.25 -5.50
CA PRO A 340 2.87 31.76 -4.20
C PRO A 340 3.23 32.93 -3.27
N ALA A 341 2.86 32.80 -1.99
CA ALA A 341 3.29 33.71 -0.93
C ALA A 341 4.81 33.68 -0.72
N TYR A 342 5.46 32.57 -1.04
CA TYR A 342 6.91 32.43 -1.05
C TYR A 342 7.36 31.42 -2.11
N GLU A 343 8.49 31.68 -2.75
CA GLU A 343 9.12 30.74 -3.67
C GLU A 343 10.64 30.85 -3.67
N ASP A 344 11.30 29.70 -3.72
CA ASP A 344 12.72 29.57 -4.04
C ASP A 344 12.97 28.48 -5.11
N ALA A 345 14.22 28.03 -5.23
CA ALA A 345 14.59 26.99 -6.18
C ALA A 345 13.99 25.61 -5.86
N ASN A 346 13.66 25.31 -4.60
CA ASN A 346 13.25 24.01 -4.10
C ASN A 346 11.77 23.94 -3.74
N LEU A 347 11.16 25.04 -3.29
CA LEU A 347 9.80 25.06 -2.77
C LEU A 347 9.01 26.32 -3.14
N ALA A 348 7.70 26.15 -3.21
CA ALA A 348 6.73 27.23 -3.31
C ALA A 348 5.62 27.03 -2.28
N ILE A 349 5.26 28.09 -1.57
CA ILE A 349 4.22 28.10 -0.53
C ILE A 349 3.05 28.92 -1.05
N PHE A 350 1.87 28.32 -1.08
CA PHE A 350 0.63 28.95 -1.52
C PHE A 350 -0.33 29.02 -0.34
N ASP A 351 -0.89 30.20 -0.09
CA ASP A 351 -2.11 30.32 0.72
C ASP A 351 -3.28 29.85 -0.16
N VAL A 352 -4.16 29.01 0.39
CA VAL A 352 -5.35 28.56 -0.34
C VAL A 352 -6.33 29.74 -0.46
N PRO A 353 -6.78 30.11 -1.67
CA PRO A 353 -7.74 31.20 -1.84
C PRO A 353 -9.06 30.92 -1.13
N ASP A 354 -9.76 31.97 -0.71
CA ASP A 354 -11.12 31.82 -0.16
C ASP A 354 -12.02 31.13 -1.19
N PRO A 355 -12.73 30.06 -0.81
CA PRO A 355 -13.55 29.31 -1.74
C PRO A 355 -14.77 30.14 -2.18
N THR A 356 -15.09 30.11 -3.48
CA THR A 356 -16.25 30.81 -4.03
C THR A 356 -17.58 30.13 -3.73
N GLY A 357 -17.57 28.95 -3.10
CA GLY A 357 -18.74 28.15 -2.75
C GLY A 357 -18.36 26.87 -2.01
N SER A 358 -19.36 26.04 -1.69
CA SER A 358 -19.12 24.69 -1.15
C SER A 358 -18.57 23.76 -2.23
N PRO A 359 -17.74 22.77 -1.89
CA PRO A 359 -17.22 21.83 -2.87
C PRO A 359 -18.34 21.05 -3.56
N SER A 360 -18.17 20.81 -4.86
CA SER A 360 -19.08 20.00 -5.67
C SER A 360 -18.60 18.56 -5.79
N LEU A 361 -19.43 17.68 -6.38
CA LEU A 361 -18.99 16.35 -6.78
C LEU A 361 -17.71 16.47 -7.61
N THR A 362 -16.63 15.87 -7.13
CA THR A 362 -15.32 15.90 -7.77
C THR A 362 -14.91 14.48 -8.07
N THR A 363 -14.51 14.19 -9.30
CA THR A 363 -14.20 12.82 -9.73
C THR A 363 -12.92 12.78 -10.55
N ARG A 364 -12.23 11.64 -10.48
CA ARG A 364 -11.04 11.34 -11.27
C ARG A 364 -11.08 9.88 -11.68
N THR A 365 -11.15 9.63 -12.97
CA THR A 365 -11.04 8.26 -13.51
C THR A 365 -9.59 7.85 -13.63
N THR A 366 -9.33 6.54 -13.55
CA THR A 366 -8.01 5.99 -13.83
C THR A 366 -7.53 6.33 -15.25
N ASP A 367 -6.23 6.61 -15.41
CA ASP A 367 -5.60 6.72 -16.74
C ASP A 367 -5.20 5.34 -17.31
N SER A 368 -5.38 4.27 -16.53
CA SER A 368 -5.04 2.90 -16.93
C SER A 368 -5.96 2.40 -18.03
N ARG A 369 -5.38 1.89 -19.12
CA ARG A 369 -6.15 1.29 -20.24
C ARG A 369 -6.38 -0.21 -20.10
N ALA A 370 -5.72 -0.84 -19.12
CA ALA A 370 -5.84 -2.26 -18.85
C ALA A 370 -5.77 -2.54 -17.35
N ILE A 371 -6.54 -3.53 -16.89
CA ILE A 371 -6.55 -4.00 -15.51
C ILE A 371 -5.77 -5.31 -15.46
N GLU A 372 -4.51 -5.23 -15.05
CA GLU A 372 -3.71 -6.42 -14.76
C GLU A 372 -3.96 -6.91 -13.32
N ARG A 373 -4.11 -5.98 -12.39
CA ARG A 373 -4.41 -6.26 -10.98
C ARG A 373 -5.63 -5.46 -10.53
N SER A 374 -5.48 -4.14 -10.60
CA SER A 374 -6.53 -3.20 -10.28
C SER A 374 -6.31 -1.87 -10.99
N ALA A 375 -7.40 -1.12 -11.19
CA ALA A 375 -7.38 0.25 -11.67
C ALA A 375 -8.29 1.10 -10.76
N ASP A 376 -7.73 2.16 -10.21
CA ASP A 376 -8.38 2.98 -9.19
C ASP A 376 -8.86 4.30 -9.77
N SER A 377 -10.12 4.62 -9.51
CA SER A 377 -10.75 5.91 -9.74
C SER A 377 -11.15 6.50 -8.39
N TYR A 378 -11.38 7.80 -8.34
CA TYR A 378 -11.60 8.53 -7.08
C TYR A 378 -12.79 9.46 -7.21
N LEU A 379 -13.55 9.61 -6.13
CA LEU A 379 -14.60 10.62 -6.05
C LEU A 379 -14.70 11.24 -4.65
N TYR A 380 -15.14 12.49 -4.61
CA TYR A 380 -15.61 13.20 -3.42
C TYR A 380 -17.09 13.52 -3.59
N ALA A 381 -17.91 13.19 -2.60
CA ALA A 381 -19.34 13.45 -2.62
C ALA A 381 -19.73 14.56 -1.62
N PRO A 382 -20.29 15.70 -2.07
CA PRO A 382 -20.69 16.79 -1.17
C PRO A 382 -21.94 16.47 -0.34
N GLN A 383 -22.77 15.54 -0.78
CA GLN A 383 -23.97 15.08 -0.09
C GLN A 383 -24.14 13.58 -0.29
N THR A 384 -24.89 12.97 0.62
CA THR A 384 -25.25 11.55 0.56
C THR A 384 -26.16 11.29 -0.63
N GLY A 385 -25.93 10.19 -1.35
CA GLY A 385 -26.76 9.79 -2.48
C GLY A 385 -26.06 8.75 -3.35
N TRP A 386 -26.17 8.92 -4.67
CA TRP A 386 -25.67 8.00 -5.67
C TRP A 386 -24.90 8.71 -6.77
N VAL A 387 -23.80 8.10 -7.22
CA VAL A 387 -23.03 8.53 -8.39
C VAL A 387 -22.92 7.34 -9.34
N ASP A 388 -23.40 7.48 -10.56
CA ASP A 388 -23.28 6.40 -11.54
C ASP A 388 -21.81 6.22 -11.96
N PHE A 389 -21.33 4.98 -11.99
CA PHE A 389 -20.03 4.64 -12.55
C PHE A 389 -20.25 3.68 -13.72
N SER A 390 -19.78 4.09 -14.89
CA SER A 390 -20.03 3.38 -16.14
C SER A 390 -18.78 3.30 -16.99
N GLY A 391 -18.78 2.33 -17.90
CA GLY A 391 -17.80 2.22 -18.97
C GLY A 391 -17.89 0.88 -19.66
N THR A 392 -16.89 0.57 -20.47
CA THR A 392 -16.84 -0.66 -21.26
C THR A 392 -15.61 -1.46 -20.89
N LEU A 393 -15.81 -2.73 -20.55
CA LEU A 393 -14.75 -3.69 -20.29
C LEU A 393 -14.68 -4.73 -21.40
N SER A 394 -13.48 -5.09 -21.81
CA SER A 394 -13.26 -6.16 -22.79
C SER A 394 -12.26 -7.19 -22.29
N ALA A 395 -12.67 -8.46 -22.27
CA ALA A 395 -11.84 -9.58 -21.81
C ALA A 395 -12.33 -10.93 -22.34
N ASP A 396 -11.52 -11.98 -22.15
CA ASP A 396 -11.87 -13.36 -22.49
C ASP A 396 -12.11 -14.18 -21.21
N GLY A 397 -13.32 -14.05 -20.66
CA GLY A 397 -13.77 -14.83 -19.50
C GLY A 397 -13.10 -14.44 -18.18
N ARG A 398 -12.77 -13.17 -17.96
CA ARG A 398 -12.13 -12.69 -16.71
C ARG A 398 -13.18 -12.23 -15.71
N VAL A 399 -13.01 -12.60 -14.45
CA VAL A 399 -13.84 -12.07 -13.36
C VAL A 399 -13.32 -10.70 -12.95
N VAL A 400 -14.20 -9.72 -12.91
CA VAL A 400 -13.94 -8.36 -12.45
C VAL A 400 -14.78 -8.11 -11.20
N GLU A 401 -14.13 -7.54 -10.19
CA GLU A 401 -14.77 -7.01 -8.99
C GLU A 401 -14.71 -5.48 -9.03
N LEU A 402 -15.84 -4.85 -8.77
CA LEU A 402 -15.88 -3.43 -8.45
C LEU A 402 -15.95 -3.28 -6.94
N ARG A 403 -15.01 -2.51 -6.40
CA ARG A 403 -14.89 -2.24 -4.98
C ARG A 403 -15.09 -0.75 -4.71
N ARG A 404 -15.86 -0.44 -3.67
CA ARG A 404 -15.92 0.87 -3.04
C ARG A 404 -15.08 0.81 -1.78
N ASP A 405 -14.00 1.56 -1.76
CA ASP A 405 -12.94 1.51 -0.76
C ASP A 405 -12.36 0.09 -0.63
N GLN A 406 -12.68 -0.63 0.44
CA GLN A 406 -12.27 -2.03 0.65
C GLN A 406 -13.39 -3.04 0.43
N GLN A 407 -14.62 -2.57 0.19
CA GLN A 407 -15.81 -3.41 0.09
C GLN A 407 -16.12 -3.74 -1.36
N VAL A 408 -16.25 -5.03 -1.68
CA VAL A 408 -16.79 -5.47 -2.99
C VAL A 408 -18.26 -5.10 -3.03
N ILE A 409 -18.67 -4.39 -4.09
CA ILE A 409 -20.07 -3.98 -4.31
C ILE A 409 -20.68 -4.61 -5.57
N GLN A 410 -19.86 -5.13 -6.48
CA GLN A 410 -20.27 -5.85 -7.68
C GLN A 410 -19.17 -6.84 -8.11
N ARG A 411 -19.58 -7.97 -8.70
CA ARG A 411 -18.67 -8.98 -9.25
C ARG A 411 -19.31 -9.66 -10.45
N TRP A 412 -18.62 -9.68 -11.60
CA TRP A 412 -19.13 -10.30 -12.82
C TRP A 412 -18.02 -10.83 -13.72
N THR A 413 -18.38 -11.72 -14.65
CA THR A 413 -17.46 -12.27 -15.64
C THR A 413 -17.57 -11.51 -16.95
N VAL A 414 -16.47 -10.87 -17.36
CA VAL A 414 -16.34 -10.18 -18.64
C VAL A 414 -15.88 -11.18 -19.71
N ALA A 415 -16.76 -11.41 -20.68
CA ALA A 415 -16.48 -12.21 -21.87
C ALA A 415 -16.92 -11.44 -23.12
N GLY A 416 -15.97 -11.15 -24.00
CA GLY A 416 -16.15 -10.16 -25.06
C GLY A 416 -16.14 -8.74 -24.53
N GLU A 417 -16.77 -7.84 -25.26
CA GLU A 417 -16.97 -6.44 -24.88
C GLU A 417 -18.31 -6.29 -24.14
N GLN A 418 -18.28 -5.71 -22.95
CA GLN A 418 -19.45 -5.54 -22.09
C GLN A 418 -19.46 -4.13 -21.49
N ALA A 419 -20.53 -3.38 -21.72
CA ALA A 419 -20.79 -2.14 -21.01
C ALA A 419 -21.34 -2.44 -19.61
N PHE A 420 -20.94 -1.63 -18.63
CA PHE A 420 -21.51 -1.67 -17.29
C PHE A 420 -21.97 -0.27 -16.88
N HIS A 421 -22.97 -0.25 -16.00
CA HIS A 421 -23.50 0.96 -15.40
C HIS A 421 -23.94 0.62 -13.97
N ILE A 422 -23.17 1.06 -12.99
CA ILE A 422 -23.35 0.67 -11.59
C ILE A 422 -23.52 1.93 -10.74
N PRO A 423 -24.63 2.07 -9.99
CA PRO A 423 -24.81 3.20 -9.10
C PRO A 423 -23.94 3.01 -7.85
N ILE A 424 -23.02 3.93 -7.60
CA ILE A 424 -22.14 3.92 -6.43
C ILE A 424 -22.83 4.67 -5.29
N PRO A 425 -23.14 4.02 -4.16
CA PRO A 425 -23.63 4.73 -2.99
C PRO A 425 -22.50 5.57 -2.41
N VAL A 426 -22.81 6.81 -2.03
CA VAL A 426 -21.85 7.76 -1.47
C VAL A 426 -22.41 8.45 -0.23
N GLU A 427 -21.51 8.89 0.63
CA GLU A 427 -21.81 9.56 1.90
C GLU A 427 -21.37 11.03 1.85
N ALA A 428 -22.13 11.92 2.48
CA ALA A 428 -21.83 13.36 2.50
C ALA A 428 -20.43 13.64 3.10
N GLY A 429 -19.65 14.44 2.39
CA GLY A 429 -18.30 14.84 2.79
C GLY A 429 -17.24 13.74 2.72
N ALA A 430 -17.56 12.59 2.12
CA ALA A 430 -16.67 11.44 2.04
C ALA A 430 -15.87 11.39 0.73
N TYR A 431 -14.71 10.75 0.80
CA TYR A 431 -13.82 10.47 -0.31
C TYR A 431 -13.75 8.96 -0.51
N HIS A 432 -14.04 8.49 -1.73
CA HIS A 432 -14.09 7.07 -2.03
C HIS A 432 -13.08 6.66 -3.10
N VAL A 433 -12.45 5.52 -2.89
CA VAL A 433 -11.70 4.80 -3.92
C VAL A 433 -12.65 3.85 -4.63
N ILE A 434 -12.82 4.01 -5.94
CA ILE A 434 -13.61 3.13 -6.79
C ILE A 434 -12.64 2.28 -7.60
N ARG A 435 -12.50 1.01 -7.21
CA ARG A 435 -11.48 0.10 -7.74
C ARG A 435 -12.12 -0.98 -8.58
N LEU A 436 -11.71 -1.07 -9.85
CA LEU A 436 -11.91 -2.28 -10.65
C LEU A 436 -10.73 -3.22 -10.43
N ALA A 437 -10.96 -4.44 -9.99
CA ALA A 437 -9.93 -5.44 -9.74
C ALA A 437 -10.23 -6.74 -10.49
N VAL A 438 -9.20 -7.43 -10.97
CA VAL A 438 -9.36 -8.71 -11.68
C VAL A 438 -9.02 -9.88 -10.76
N ASP A 439 -9.86 -10.90 -10.76
CA ASP A 439 -9.70 -12.12 -9.96
C ASP A 439 -9.63 -13.38 -10.87
N PRO A 440 -8.54 -14.18 -10.81
CA PRO A 440 -7.28 -13.87 -10.14
C PRO A 440 -6.53 -12.73 -10.85
N PRO A 441 -5.67 -11.98 -10.14
CA PRO A 441 -4.85 -10.94 -10.78
C PRO A 441 -3.87 -11.57 -11.78
N CYS A 442 -3.44 -10.79 -12.76
CA CYS A 442 -2.34 -11.17 -13.64
C CYS A 442 -1.09 -11.52 -12.83
N PRO A 443 -0.34 -12.57 -13.25
CA PRO A 443 0.95 -12.87 -12.66
C PRO A 443 1.89 -11.68 -12.86
N VAL A 444 2.73 -11.42 -11.85
CA VAL A 444 3.71 -10.32 -11.88
C VAL A 444 4.82 -10.59 -12.90
N GLU A 445 4.99 -11.84 -13.33
CA GLU A 445 5.93 -12.25 -14.38
C GLU A 445 5.18 -12.57 -15.67
N GLN A 446 5.44 -11.77 -16.70
CA GLN A 446 5.01 -12.01 -18.08
C GLN A 446 6.11 -12.82 -18.78
N ASP A 447 6.08 -14.15 -18.66
CA ASP A 447 6.77 -14.97 -19.66
C ASP A 447 6.06 -14.73 -21.00
N PRO A 448 6.75 -14.51 -22.13
CA PRO A 448 6.09 -14.40 -23.44
C PRO A 448 5.19 -15.59 -23.78
N ALA A 449 5.41 -16.76 -23.17
CA ALA A 449 4.54 -17.93 -23.28
C ALA A 449 3.31 -17.89 -22.33
N LEU A 450 3.31 -17.01 -21.33
CA LEU A 450 2.25 -16.77 -20.35
C LEU A 450 1.73 -15.33 -20.49
N GLU A 451 1.19 -14.98 -21.65
CA GLU A 451 0.52 -13.69 -21.84
C GLU A 451 -0.66 -13.57 -20.88
N CYS A 452 -0.61 -12.58 -19.97
CA CYS A 452 -1.81 -12.26 -19.20
C CYS A 452 -2.82 -11.58 -20.11
N ARG A 453 -4.00 -12.19 -20.25
CA ARG A 453 -5.16 -11.56 -20.89
C ARG A 453 -5.80 -10.55 -19.94
N ALA A 454 -5.17 -9.38 -19.78
CA ALA A 454 -5.68 -8.30 -18.95
C ALA A 454 -7.07 -7.84 -19.43
N VAL A 455 -7.84 -7.21 -18.53
CA VAL A 455 -9.14 -6.62 -18.89
C VAL A 455 -8.90 -5.24 -19.47
N THR A 456 -9.33 -5.00 -20.71
CA THR A 456 -9.20 -3.66 -21.33
C THR A 456 -10.31 -2.76 -20.82
N ILE A 457 -9.98 -1.48 -20.61
CA ILE A 457 -10.88 -0.44 -20.10
C ILE A 457 -11.07 0.61 -21.18
N ASN A 458 -12.33 0.93 -21.49
CA ASN A 458 -12.69 2.06 -22.35
C ASN A 458 -13.83 2.88 -21.71
N ASP A 459 -13.86 4.17 -22.02
CA ASP A 459 -14.99 5.08 -21.75
C ASP A 459 -15.47 5.11 -20.29
N LEU A 460 -14.54 5.01 -19.33
CA LEU A 460 -14.89 5.19 -17.92
C LEU A 460 -15.40 6.60 -17.66
N ALA A 461 -16.51 6.69 -16.94
CA ALA A 461 -17.12 7.95 -16.55
C ALA A 461 -17.84 7.84 -15.22
N PHE A 462 -17.93 8.99 -14.55
CA PHE A 462 -18.85 9.20 -13.45
C PHE A 462 -20.03 10.06 -13.92
N GLY A 463 -21.24 9.64 -13.57
CA GLY A 463 -22.45 10.41 -13.74
C GLY A 463 -22.62 11.50 -12.69
N PRO A 464 -23.71 12.30 -12.78
CA PRO A 464 -24.02 13.30 -11.77
C PRO A 464 -24.39 12.66 -10.43
N LEU A 465 -24.22 13.44 -9.36
CA LEU A 465 -24.70 13.06 -8.04
C LEU A 465 -26.22 13.20 -7.97
N VAL A 466 -26.90 12.12 -7.62
CA VAL A 466 -28.35 12.10 -7.40
C VAL A 466 -28.63 11.91 -5.91
N ALA A 467 -29.20 12.93 -5.27
CA ALA A 467 -29.57 12.90 -3.86
C ALA A 467 -31.02 12.45 -3.70
N VAL A 468 -31.24 11.17 -3.39
CA VAL A 468 -32.54 10.58 -3.06
C VAL A 468 -32.26 9.26 -2.35
N ASP A 469 -32.71 9.08 -1.11
CA ASP A 469 -32.44 7.85 -0.34
C ASP A 469 -33.62 7.43 0.54
N SER A 470 -33.84 6.12 0.65
CA SER A 470 -34.71 5.50 1.66
C SER A 470 -33.99 5.32 3.00
N ALA A 471 -34.76 5.11 4.08
CA ALA A 471 -34.21 4.65 5.34
C ALA A 471 -33.67 3.20 5.21
N PRO A 472 -32.68 2.80 6.02
CA PRO A 472 -32.23 1.41 6.08
C PRO A 472 -33.35 0.47 6.55
N VAL A 473 -33.36 -0.76 6.02
CA VAL A 473 -34.33 -1.80 6.34
C VAL A 473 -33.60 -3.10 6.66
N GLU A 474 -33.82 -3.61 7.86
CA GLU A 474 -33.34 -4.92 8.32
C GLU A 474 -34.31 -6.03 7.92
N PHE A 475 -33.75 -7.15 7.46
CA PHE A 475 -34.45 -8.38 7.12
C PHE A 475 -33.83 -9.55 7.89
N GLU A 476 -34.61 -10.63 8.01
CA GLU A 476 -34.13 -11.91 8.53
C GLU A 476 -32.89 -12.41 7.74
N HIS A 477 -32.19 -13.39 8.31
CA HIS A 477 -31.03 -14.04 7.68
C HIS A 477 -29.85 -13.08 7.45
N GLY A 478 -29.72 -12.03 8.28
CA GLY A 478 -28.58 -11.12 8.29
C GLY A 478 -28.50 -10.26 7.02
N LEU A 479 -29.64 -9.90 6.44
CA LEU A 479 -29.73 -9.08 5.25
C LEU A 479 -30.20 -7.69 5.62
N ARG A 480 -29.53 -6.67 5.08
CA ARG A 480 -29.91 -5.28 5.31
C ARG A 480 -29.92 -4.54 3.99
N LEU A 481 -31.04 -3.89 3.67
CA LEU A 481 -31.06 -2.84 2.67
C LEU A 481 -30.53 -1.58 3.36
N GLU A 482 -29.32 -1.16 3.02
CA GLU A 482 -28.77 0.09 3.58
C GLU A 482 -29.50 1.30 2.99
N ARG A 483 -29.87 1.22 1.72
CA ARG A 483 -30.45 2.33 0.96
C ARG A 483 -31.11 1.86 -0.31
N GLY A 484 -32.21 2.50 -0.69
CA GLY A 484 -32.79 2.41 -2.01
C GLY A 484 -33.23 3.77 -2.54
N SER A 485 -33.43 3.86 -3.86
CA SER A 485 -33.92 5.07 -4.53
C SER A 485 -34.79 4.70 -5.72
N VAL A 486 -35.85 5.48 -5.94
CA VAL A 486 -36.77 5.34 -7.07
C VAL A 486 -37.04 6.74 -7.63
N PRO A 487 -37.09 6.91 -8.98
CA PRO A 487 -37.54 8.16 -9.60
C PRO A 487 -38.93 8.57 -9.10
N ALA A 488 -39.12 9.86 -8.81
CA ALA A 488 -40.40 10.38 -8.32
C ALA A 488 -41.53 10.30 -9.37
N SER A 489 -41.18 10.20 -10.66
CA SER A 489 -42.12 10.06 -11.76
C SER A 489 -41.53 9.25 -12.90
N ALA A 490 -42.39 8.56 -13.66
CA ALA A 490 -42.02 7.85 -14.89
C ALA A 490 -43.22 7.82 -15.84
N ALA A 491 -42.98 7.95 -17.15
CA ALA A 491 -44.05 7.89 -18.14
C ALA A 491 -44.38 6.43 -18.53
N PRO A 492 -45.61 6.15 -19.01
CA PRO A 492 -45.94 4.85 -19.58
C PRO A 492 -44.96 4.46 -20.70
N GLY A 493 -44.58 3.19 -20.75
CA GLY A 493 -43.59 2.66 -21.71
C GLY A 493 -42.11 2.94 -21.37
N GLU A 494 -41.80 3.76 -20.36
CA GLU A 494 -40.42 3.97 -19.91
C GLU A 494 -39.91 2.82 -19.02
N SER A 495 -38.59 2.76 -18.81
CA SER A 495 -37.99 1.87 -17.82
C SER A 495 -37.74 2.63 -16.51
N LEU A 496 -38.35 2.18 -15.43
CA LEU A 496 -38.15 2.73 -14.10
C LEU A 496 -36.87 2.16 -13.47
N ALA A 497 -35.89 3.02 -13.21
CA ALA A 497 -34.61 2.64 -12.61
C ALA A 497 -34.67 2.63 -11.07
N VAL A 498 -34.75 1.46 -10.46
CA VAL A 498 -34.74 1.28 -8.99
C VAL A 498 -33.31 0.97 -8.52
N ARG A 499 -32.75 1.81 -7.66
CA ARG A 499 -31.40 1.61 -7.09
C ARG A 499 -31.50 0.96 -5.72
N LEU A 500 -30.63 -0.01 -5.44
CA LEU A 500 -30.60 -0.73 -4.17
C LEU A 500 -29.15 -0.95 -3.72
N TRP A 501 -28.89 -0.78 -2.43
CA TRP A 501 -27.61 -1.09 -1.79
C TRP A 501 -27.84 -2.01 -0.60
N TRP A 502 -27.34 -3.23 -0.73
CA TRP A 502 -27.48 -4.30 0.25
C TRP A 502 -26.17 -4.52 1.02
N ILE A 503 -26.31 -4.82 2.31
CA ILE A 503 -25.26 -5.35 3.18
C ILE A 503 -25.63 -6.79 3.52
N LEU A 504 -24.74 -7.74 3.22
CA LEU A 504 -24.97 -9.17 3.34
C LEU A 504 -24.16 -9.71 4.53
N ASN A 505 -24.72 -9.71 5.74
CA ASN A 505 -24.00 -10.19 6.94
C ASN A 505 -23.91 -11.73 7.02
N ALA A 506 -24.67 -12.44 6.19
CA ALA A 506 -24.60 -13.88 6.03
C ALA A 506 -24.46 -14.25 4.54
N THR A 507 -23.97 -15.46 4.27
CA THR A 507 -23.81 -15.95 2.90
C THR A 507 -25.15 -16.02 2.17
N ARG A 508 -25.16 -15.69 0.88
CA ARG A 508 -26.31 -15.90 -0.02
C ARG A 508 -26.01 -17.03 -1.00
N SER A 509 -27.07 -17.65 -1.48
CA SER A 509 -27.07 -18.76 -2.42
C SER A 509 -27.86 -18.42 -3.68
N ASP A 510 -27.73 -19.24 -4.72
CA ASP A 510 -28.49 -19.10 -5.97
C ASP A 510 -30.01 -19.29 -5.77
N THR A 511 -30.42 -19.83 -4.62
CA THR A 511 -31.84 -19.98 -4.23
C THR A 511 -32.41 -18.77 -3.51
N ASP A 512 -31.57 -17.82 -3.07
CA ASP A 512 -32.05 -16.58 -2.45
C ASP A 512 -32.35 -15.58 -3.57
N ILE A 513 -33.63 -15.26 -3.75
CA ILE A 513 -34.12 -14.41 -4.84
C ILE A 513 -34.49 -13.06 -4.26
N ARG A 514 -33.84 -12.01 -4.77
CA ARG A 514 -34.22 -10.63 -4.53
C ARG A 514 -35.31 -10.26 -5.54
N PHE A 515 -36.38 -9.63 -5.06
CA PHE A 515 -37.41 -9.07 -5.94
C PHE A 515 -37.59 -7.57 -5.79
N VAL A 516 -38.06 -6.92 -6.86
CA VAL A 516 -38.49 -5.52 -6.89
C VAL A 516 -39.81 -5.43 -7.62
N HIS A 517 -40.86 -4.97 -6.95
CA HIS A 517 -42.24 -4.96 -7.47
C HIS A 517 -42.78 -3.53 -7.52
N LEU A 518 -43.31 -3.11 -8.67
CA LEU A 518 -44.14 -1.93 -8.78
C LEU A 518 -45.60 -2.32 -8.54
N VAL A 519 -46.23 -1.70 -7.55
CA VAL A 519 -47.55 -2.07 -7.06
C VAL A 519 -48.51 -0.89 -7.16
N ALA A 520 -49.70 -1.13 -7.71
CA ALA A 520 -50.77 -0.15 -7.82
C ALA A 520 -51.45 0.12 -6.47
N ALA A 521 -52.33 1.14 -6.42
CA ALA A 521 -53.06 1.50 -5.21
C ALA A 521 -53.97 0.37 -4.69
N ASP A 522 -54.50 -0.47 -5.58
CA ASP A 522 -55.35 -1.62 -5.27
C ASP A 522 -54.56 -2.87 -4.80
N GLY A 523 -53.23 -2.79 -4.78
CA GLY A 523 -52.33 -3.87 -4.36
C GLY A 523 -51.90 -4.82 -5.48
N GLN A 524 -52.31 -4.60 -6.73
CA GLN A 524 -51.86 -5.42 -7.85
C GLN A 524 -50.42 -5.07 -8.28
N VAL A 525 -49.61 -6.10 -8.55
CA VAL A 525 -48.27 -5.94 -9.13
C VAL A 525 -48.43 -5.61 -10.61
N VAL A 526 -47.88 -4.46 -11.02
CA VAL A 526 -47.90 -3.96 -12.40
C VAL A 526 -46.74 -4.55 -13.20
N THR A 527 -45.54 -4.50 -12.62
CA THR A 527 -44.30 -5.01 -13.22
C THR A 527 -43.35 -5.38 -12.09
N GLN A 528 -42.45 -6.33 -12.35
CA GLN A 528 -41.54 -6.88 -11.36
C GLN A 528 -40.23 -7.40 -11.98
N ASP A 529 -39.20 -7.46 -11.15
CA ASP A 529 -37.97 -8.19 -11.43
C ASP A 529 -37.61 -9.06 -10.22
N ASP A 530 -37.44 -10.36 -10.45
CA ASP A 530 -37.17 -11.37 -9.43
C ASP A 530 -35.92 -12.16 -9.89
N ARG A 531 -34.76 -11.89 -9.28
CA ARG A 531 -33.48 -12.50 -9.67
C ARG A 531 -32.60 -12.78 -8.47
N THR A 532 -31.85 -13.86 -8.55
CA THR A 532 -30.76 -14.14 -7.61
C THR A 532 -29.56 -13.23 -7.88
N LEU A 533 -28.84 -12.86 -6.82
CA LEU A 533 -27.51 -12.26 -6.91
C LEU A 533 -26.40 -13.32 -7.03
N GLY A 534 -26.79 -14.60 -7.08
CA GLY A 534 -25.91 -15.75 -7.01
C GLY A 534 -25.30 -15.94 -5.62
N ALA A 535 -24.31 -16.83 -5.54
CA ALA A 535 -23.55 -17.04 -4.31
C ALA A 535 -22.79 -15.78 -3.88
N GLN A 536 -23.08 -15.28 -2.67
CA GLN A 536 -22.39 -14.13 -2.07
C GLN A 536 -21.79 -14.51 -0.72
N ALA A 537 -20.59 -14.02 -0.44
CA ALA A 537 -19.91 -14.25 0.83
C ALA A 537 -20.53 -13.40 1.96
N ALA A 538 -20.47 -13.90 3.19
CA ALA A 538 -20.83 -13.11 4.36
C ALA A 538 -19.87 -11.91 4.53
N GLY A 539 -20.42 -10.77 4.92
CA GLY A 539 -19.72 -9.49 5.04
C GLY A 539 -19.55 -8.72 3.73
N SER A 540 -20.14 -9.19 2.62
CA SER A 540 -20.10 -8.48 1.33
C SER A 540 -21.17 -7.40 1.23
N GLN A 541 -21.03 -6.53 0.24
CA GLN A 541 -22.02 -5.53 -0.12
C GLN A 541 -22.44 -5.70 -1.58
N TRP A 542 -23.62 -5.20 -1.94
CA TRP A 542 -24.10 -5.24 -3.30
C TRP A 542 -24.83 -3.95 -3.67
N ALA A 543 -24.34 -3.22 -4.65
CA ALA A 543 -24.97 -1.99 -5.16
C ALA A 543 -25.41 -2.20 -6.60
N GLU A 544 -26.68 -1.90 -6.91
CA GLU A 544 -27.26 -2.25 -8.20
C GLU A 544 -28.37 -1.29 -8.66
N GLN A 545 -28.68 -1.37 -9.95
CA GLN A 545 -29.82 -0.70 -10.57
C GLN A 545 -30.69 -1.74 -11.29
N VAL A 546 -31.93 -1.89 -10.84
CA VAL A 546 -32.96 -2.72 -11.45
C VAL A 546 -33.80 -1.88 -12.38
N MET A 547 -33.96 -2.34 -13.62
CA MET A 547 -34.79 -1.67 -14.61
C MET A 547 -36.14 -2.38 -14.70
N LEU A 548 -37.21 -1.74 -14.23
CA LEU A 548 -38.58 -2.23 -14.36
C LEU A 548 -39.22 -1.63 -15.62
N GLN A 549 -39.58 -2.47 -16.59
CA GLN A 549 -40.26 -1.99 -17.79
C GLN A 549 -41.73 -1.67 -17.46
N LEU A 550 -42.14 -0.42 -17.70
CA LEU A 550 -43.52 0.01 -17.50
C LEU A 550 -44.38 -0.33 -18.73
N PRO A 551 -45.64 -0.76 -18.54
CA PRO A 551 -46.59 -0.94 -19.64
C PRO A 551 -46.85 0.37 -20.39
N ASP A 552 -47.07 0.29 -21.71
CA ASP A 552 -47.40 1.46 -22.55
C ASP A 552 -48.78 2.05 -22.20
N ASP A 553 -49.69 1.22 -21.69
CA ASP A 553 -51.06 1.57 -21.31
C ASP A 553 -51.23 1.78 -19.79
N LEU A 554 -50.12 1.99 -19.07
CA LEU A 554 -50.14 2.20 -17.62
C LEU A 554 -50.99 3.43 -17.27
N PRO A 555 -52.07 3.30 -16.48
CA PRO A 555 -52.91 4.43 -16.11
C PRO A 555 -52.15 5.50 -15.31
N ALA A 556 -52.55 6.75 -15.45
CA ALA A 556 -52.06 7.83 -14.59
C ALA A 556 -52.43 7.58 -13.12
N GLY A 557 -51.50 7.83 -12.20
CA GLY A 557 -51.69 7.61 -10.78
C GLY A 557 -50.40 7.40 -9.99
N ASP A 558 -50.56 7.20 -8.68
CA ASP A 558 -49.45 6.94 -7.77
C ASP A 558 -49.26 5.43 -7.55
N TYR A 559 -48.02 5.00 -7.74
CA TYR A 559 -47.58 3.62 -7.57
C TYR A 559 -46.54 3.54 -6.46
N ARG A 560 -46.40 2.35 -5.88
CA ARG A 560 -45.43 2.06 -4.82
C ARG A 560 -44.43 1.02 -5.30
N VAL A 561 -43.16 1.22 -4.98
CA VAL A 561 -42.11 0.25 -5.27
C VAL A 561 -41.72 -0.46 -3.99
N PHE A 562 -41.89 -1.78 -3.97
CA PHE A 562 -41.48 -2.64 -2.88
C PHE A 562 -40.28 -3.49 -3.29
N THR A 563 -39.45 -3.85 -2.32
CA THR A 563 -38.43 -4.89 -2.48
C THR A 563 -38.51 -5.89 -1.34
N GLY A 564 -37.88 -7.04 -1.53
CA GLY A 564 -37.68 -8.04 -0.50
C GLY A 564 -36.94 -9.23 -1.08
N TRP A 565 -36.89 -10.29 -0.29
CA TRP A 565 -36.21 -11.52 -0.64
C TRP A 565 -37.10 -12.73 -0.32
N TYR A 566 -36.92 -13.81 -1.06
CA TYR A 566 -37.51 -15.11 -0.75
C TYR A 566 -36.58 -16.25 -1.13
N THR A 567 -36.81 -17.43 -0.55
CA THR A 567 -36.10 -18.66 -0.92
C THR A 567 -36.87 -19.41 -2.02
N TYR A 568 -36.21 -19.71 -3.14
CA TYR A 568 -36.73 -20.59 -4.20
C TYR A 568 -36.33 -22.06 -3.94
N PRO A 569 -37.22 -23.05 -4.18
CA PRO A 569 -38.55 -22.95 -4.79
C PRO A 569 -39.71 -22.74 -3.81
N ASP A 570 -39.44 -22.56 -2.52
CA ASP A 570 -40.48 -22.54 -1.47
C ASP A 570 -41.29 -21.23 -1.44
N PHE A 571 -40.78 -20.17 -2.07
CA PHE A 571 -41.35 -18.80 -2.09
C PHE A 571 -41.57 -18.19 -0.69
N THR A 572 -40.88 -18.71 0.33
CA THR A 572 -40.90 -18.17 1.69
C THR A 572 -40.15 -16.84 1.71
N ARG A 573 -40.84 -15.75 2.00
CA ARG A 573 -40.24 -14.41 2.11
C ARG A 573 -39.41 -14.28 3.38
N PHE A 574 -38.37 -13.46 3.32
CA PHE A 574 -37.57 -13.11 4.49
C PHE A 574 -38.32 -12.07 5.30
N ALA A 575 -38.48 -12.31 6.60
CA ALA A 575 -39.22 -11.39 7.45
C ALA A 575 -38.56 -10.00 7.46
N VAL A 576 -39.37 -8.95 7.33
CA VAL A 576 -38.91 -7.56 7.47
C VAL A 576 -38.92 -7.20 8.95
N GLU A 577 -37.75 -6.99 9.54
CA GLU A 577 -37.60 -6.74 10.98
C GLU A 577 -37.76 -5.25 11.33
N SER A 578 -37.66 -4.37 10.33
CA SER A 578 -37.82 -2.92 10.49
C SER A 578 -39.28 -2.47 10.35
N PRO A 579 -39.71 -1.42 11.06
CA PRO A 579 -41.09 -0.91 11.00
C PRO A 579 -41.31 -0.02 9.76
N VAL A 580 -41.34 -0.63 8.57
CA VAL A 580 -41.57 0.05 7.28
C VAL A 580 -42.91 -0.34 6.66
N GLU A 581 -43.43 0.49 5.75
CA GLU A 581 -44.64 0.12 4.99
C GLU A 581 -44.39 -1.18 4.23
N GLY A 582 -45.35 -2.11 4.34
CA GLY A 582 -45.27 -3.44 3.74
C GLY A 582 -44.71 -4.53 4.67
N ALA A 583 -44.11 -4.18 5.82
CA ALA A 583 -43.39 -5.13 6.67
C ALA A 583 -44.26 -6.30 7.16
N ALA A 584 -45.55 -6.08 7.40
CA ALA A 584 -46.49 -7.14 7.80
C ALA A 584 -46.70 -8.23 6.74
N ASN A 585 -46.31 -7.98 5.50
CA ASN A 585 -46.36 -8.93 4.38
C ASN A 585 -44.95 -9.26 3.86
N ASP A 586 -43.92 -8.97 4.65
CA ASP A 586 -42.51 -9.17 4.30
C ASP A 586 -42.10 -8.40 3.03
N LEU A 587 -42.62 -7.17 2.90
CA LEU A 587 -42.31 -6.22 1.85
C LEU A 587 -41.67 -4.96 2.46
N ALA A 588 -40.67 -4.41 1.81
CA ALA A 588 -40.08 -3.13 2.19
C ALA A 588 -40.38 -2.07 1.14
N LEU A 589 -41.14 -1.04 1.49
CA LEU A 589 -41.37 0.11 0.61
C LEU A 589 -40.05 0.88 0.39
N ILE A 590 -39.66 1.07 -0.87
CA ILE A 590 -38.51 1.88 -1.25
C ILE A 590 -38.93 3.33 -1.53
N GLY A 591 -40.05 3.52 -2.21
CA GLY A 591 -40.54 4.84 -2.60
C GLY A 591 -41.82 4.80 -3.43
N HIS A 592 -42.28 5.99 -3.81
CA HIS A 592 -43.46 6.20 -4.63
C HIS A 592 -43.07 6.73 -6.01
N VAL A 593 -43.87 6.39 -7.02
CA VAL A 593 -43.71 6.85 -8.40
C VAL A 593 -45.03 7.41 -8.90
N HIS A 594 -45.00 8.62 -9.42
CA HIS A 594 -46.14 9.24 -10.09
C HIS A 594 -46.09 8.99 -11.60
N VAL A 595 -47.15 8.42 -12.15
CA VAL A 595 -47.36 8.29 -13.60
C VAL A 595 -48.32 9.40 -14.03
N PRO A 596 -47.88 10.32 -14.93
CA PRO A 596 -48.62 11.53 -15.27
C PRO A 596 -49.86 11.30 -16.16
#